data_AF-W5KM54-F1
#
_entry.id   AF-W5KM54-F1
#
_cell.length_a   1.000
_cell.length_b   1.000
_cell.length_c   1.000
_cell.angle_alpha   90.00
_cell.angle_beta   90.00
_cell.angle_gamma   90.00
#
_symmetry.space_group_name_H-M   'P 1'
#
loop_
_entity.id
_entity.type
_entity.pdbx_description
1 polymer ?
#
loop_
_entity_poly.entity_id
_entity_poly.type
_entity_poly.pdbx_seq_one_letter_code
_entity_poly.pdbx_strand_id
1 'polypeptide(L)'
;CPECKASDARVLIGQCATCPHCCKTKRRVFKFCTACQREWPKSVSNDEACKLSKCAVRAALLSSECIDIPSSSVEGCPYFRACPSCKMLLTHTGMGCPNIICPQCETEFCFYCLNEEC
;
A
#
# COMPACT_ATOMS: atom_id res chain seq x y z
N CYS A 1 7.18 -4.60 11.51
CA CYS A 1 5.86 -5.04 12.01
C CYS A 1 4.85 -3.93 11.77
N PRO A 2 3.68 -4.19 11.17
CA PRO A 2 2.72 -3.13 10.84
C PRO A 2 2.14 -2.41 12.06
N GLU A 3 2.04 -3.09 13.21
CA GLU A 3 1.48 -2.52 14.44
C GLU A 3 2.50 -1.79 15.30
N CYS A 4 3.55 -2.47 15.75
CA CYS A 4 4.53 -1.89 16.69
C CYS A 4 5.74 -1.22 16.01
N LYS A 5 5.79 -1.23 14.66
CA LYS A 5 6.90 -0.68 13.84
C LYS A 5 8.28 -1.31 14.05
N ALA A 6 8.43 -2.27 14.97
CA ALA A 6 9.67 -3.01 15.16
C ALA A 6 10.11 -3.75 13.88
N SER A 7 11.42 -3.77 13.63
CA SER A 7 12.07 -4.40 12.45
C SER A 7 12.36 -5.89 12.64
N ASP A 8 12.17 -6.45 13.84
CA ASP A 8 12.49 -7.82 14.24
C ASP A 8 11.43 -8.87 13.82
N ALA A 9 10.58 -8.56 12.85
CA ALA A 9 9.59 -9.50 12.37
C ALA A 9 10.24 -10.67 11.63
N ARG A 10 9.76 -11.88 11.88
CA ARG A 10 10.29 -13.12 11.29
C ARG A 10 9.35 -13.63 10.21
N VAL A 11 9.86 -13.80 8.99
CA VAL A 11 9.12 -14.44 7.90
C VAL A 11 8.99 -15.93 8.22
N LEU A 12 7.77 -16.46 8.12
CA LEU A 12 7.46 -17.88 8.36
C LEU A 12 7.46 -18.66 7.05
N ILE A 13 6.60 -18.25 6.11
CA ILE A 13 6.47 -18.85 4.79
C ILE A 13 5.89 -17.83 3.82
N GLY A 14 6.46 -17.73 2.62
CA GLY A 14 6.03 -16.78 1.59
C GLY A 14 5.76 -15.38 2.13
N GLN A 15 4.52 -14.91 2.03
CA GLN A 15 4.08 -13.59 2.49
C GLN A 15 3.69 -13.53 3.97
N CYS A 16 3.74 -14.62 4.73
CA CYS A 16 3.33 -14.66 6.13
C CYS A 16 4.52 -14.43 7.07
N ALA A 17 4.43 -13.44 7.96
CA ALA A 17 5.42 -13.17 9.00
C ALA A 17 4.78 -13.05 10.39
N THR A 18 5.60 -13.17 11.45
CA THR A 18 5.20 -12.96 12.84
C THR A 18 6.06 -11.89 13.51
N CYS A 19 5.51 -11.20 14.51
CA CYS A 19 6.25 -10.22 15.31
C CYS A 19 6.36 -10.70 16.77
N PRO A 20 7.58 -10.94 17.30
CA PRO A 20 7.78 -11.38 18.67
C PRO A 20 7.20 -10.41 19.71
N HIS A 21 7.38 -9.10 19.49
CA HIS A 21 6.85 -8.08 20.39
C HIS A 21 5.32 -8.12 20.45
N CYS A 22 4.63 -8.10 19.30
CA CYS A 22 3.18 -8.17 19.26
C CYS A 22 2.65 -9.50 19.81
N CYS A 23 3.37 -10.61 19.64
CA CYS A 23 2.97 -11.89 20.22
C CYS A 23 2.95 -11.84 21.76
N LYS A 24 3.98 -11.24 22.36
CA LYS A 24 4.05 -11.03 23.82
C LYS A 24 2.95 -10.09 24.30
N THR A 25 2.80 -8.92 23.67
CA THR A 25 1.81 -7.92 24.07
C THR A 25 0.38 -8.43 23.95
N LYS A 26 0.04 -9.18 22.88
CA LYS A 26 -1.31 -9.70 22.64
C LYS A 26 -1.59 -11.06 23.27
N ARG A 27 -0.58 -11.70 23.88
CA ARG A 27 -0.67 -13.06 24.45
C ARG A 27 -1.22 -14.10 23.46
N ARG A 28 -0.87 -13.97 22.18
CA ARG A 28 -1.25 -14.91 21.11
C ARG A 28 -0.26 -14.82 19.95
N VAL A 29 -0.23 -15.83 19.10
CA VAL A 29 0.53 -15.73 17.84
C VAL A 29 -0.10 -14.63 16.97
N PHE A 30 0.68 -13.59 16.71
CA PHE A 30 0.34 -12.51 15.79
C PHE A 30 1.06 -12.74 14.47
N LYS A 31 0.28 -12.99 13.41
CA LYS A 31 0.75 -13.16 12.05
C LYS A 31 0.23 -12.02 11.18
N PHE A 32 1.00 -11.63 10.18
CA PHE A 32 0.61 -10.61 9.23
C PHE A 32 1.22 -10.86 7.86
N CYS A 33 0.63 -10.27 6.83
CA CYS A 33 1.17 -10.31 5.47
C CYS A 33 2.30 -9.30 5.32
N THR A 34 3.48 -9.73 4.87
CA THR A 34 4.65 -8.86 4.66
C THR A 34 4.40 -7.81 3.57
N ALA A 35 3.60 -8.14 2.55
CA ALA A 35 3.27 -7.25 1.44
C ALA A 35 2.17 -6.24 1.83
N CYS A 36 0.94 -6.71 2.08
CA CYS A 36 -0.19 -5.81 2.36
C CYS A 36 -0.29 -5.36 3.82
N GLN A 37 0.59 -5.84 4.70
CA GLN A 37 0.68 -5.42 6.11
C GLN A 37 -0.58 -5.66 6.96
N ARG A 38 -1.53 -6.47 6.48
CA ARG A 38 -2.75 -6.84 7.22
C ARG A 38 -2.52 -8.08 8.08
N GLU A 39 -3.26 -8.18 9.19
CA GLU A 39 -3.26 -9.37 10.04
C GLU A 39 -3.66 -10.61 9.23
N TRP A 40 -2.90 -11.69 9.39
CA TRP A 40 -3.16 -12.94 8.69
C TRP A 40 -4.37 -13.65 9.31
N PRO A 41 -5.33 -14.16 8.51
CA PRO A 41 -6.51 -14.83 9.05
C PRO A 41 -6.16 -16.03 9.94
N LYS A 42 -6.88 -16.19 11.06
CA LYS A 42 -6.65 -17.29 12.03
C LYS A 42 -6.98 -18.67 11.46
N SER A 43 -7.91 -18.75 10.50
CA SER A 43 -8.47 -19.99 9.95
C SER A 43 -7.73 -20.52 8.73
N VAL A 44 -6.74 -19.79 8.20
CA VAL A 44 -6.04 -20.16 6.97
C VAL A 44 -4.75 -20.87 7.36
N SER A 45 -4.50 -22.04 6.76
CA SER A 45 -3.21 -22.72 6.82
C SER A 45 -2.07 -21.75 6.48
N ASN A 46 -0.84 -22.08 6.87
CA ASN A 46 0.34 -21.27 6.51
C ASN A 46 0.59 -21.39 5.00
N ASP A 47 -0.27 -20.77 4.19
CA ASP A 47 -0.16 -20.71 2.75
C ASP A 47 0.97 -19.74 2.39
N GLU A 48 1.70 -20.03 1.33
CA GLU A 48 2.76 -19.14 0.83
C GLU A 48 2.21 -17.77 0.37
N ALA A 49 0.96 -17.72 -0.08
CA ALA A 49 0.33 -16.53 -0.65
C ALA A 49 -0.79 -15.96 0.23
N CYS A 50 -0.86 -14.62 0.30
CA CYS A 50 -1.92 -13.94 1.02
C CYS A 50 -3.25 -13.99 0.26
N LYS A 51 -4.25 -14.66 0.85
CA LYS A 51 -5.61 -14.80 0.28
C LYS A 51 -6.57 -13.65 0.62
N LEU A 52 -6.10 -12.63 1.34
CA LEU A 52 -6.94 -11.47 1.66
C LEU A 52 -7.26 -10.69 0.37
N SER A 53 -8.53 -10.35 0.19
CA SER A 53 -8.99 -9.58 -0.97
C SER A 53 -8.17 -8.29 -1.14
N LYS A 54 -7.84 -7.96 -2.40
CA LYS A 54 -7.06 -6.76 -2.76
C LYS A 54 -5.66 -6.69 -2.11
N CYS A 55 -5.04 -7.84 -1.78
CA CYS A 55 -3.68 -7.87 -1.22
C CYS A 55 -2.67 -7.15 -2.12
N ALA A 56 -2.63 -7.48 -3.41
CA ALA A 56 -1.72 -6.86 -4.37
C ALA A 56 -1.93 -5.34 -4.47
N VAL A 57 -3.18 -4.89 -4.58
CA VAL A 57 -3.51 -3.46 -4.65
C VAL A 57 -3.06 -2.71 -3.40
N ARG A 58 -3.32 -3.25 -2.20
CA ARG A 58 -2.86 -2.64 -0.96
C ARG A 58 -1.33 -2.67 -0.83
N ALA A 59 -0.68 -3.74 -1.29
CA ALA A 59 0.78 -3.83 -1.29
C ALA A 59 1.40 -2.75 -2.20
N ALA A 60 0.84 -2.54 -3.41
CA ALA A 60 1.26 -1.47 -4.31
C ALA A 60 1.12 -0.08 -3.66
N LEU A 61 0.00 0.19 -2.99
CA LEU A 61 -0.23 1.44 -2.25
C LEU A 61 0.69 1.64 -1.04
N LEU A 62 1.28 0.56 -0.50
CA LEU A 62 2.23 0.61 0.60
C LEU A 62 3.69 0.63 0.12
N SER A 63 3.94 0.50 -1.18
CA SER A 63 5.29 0.58 -1.73
C SER A 63 5.87 1.98 -1.52
N SER A 64 7.18 2.06 -1.31
CA SER A 64 7.89 3.32 -1.03
C SER A 64 8.37 4.03 -2.29
N GLU A 65 7.99 3.54 -3.47
CA GLU A 65 8.36 4.20 -4.72
C GLU A 65 7.58 5.51 -4.84
N CYS A 66 8.32 6.60 -4.92
CA CYS A 66 7.80 7.92 -5.18
C CYS A 66 8.14 8.30 -6.62
N ILE A 67 7.28 9.08 -7.25
CA ILE A 67 7.62 9.73 -8.51
C ILE A 67 8.59 10.88 -8.24
N ASP A 68 9.59 11.02 -9.10
CA ASP A 68 10.47 12.18 -9.12
C ASP A 68 9.74 13.31 -9.84
N ILE A 69 9.45 14.39 -9.12
CA ILE A 69 8.72 15.53 -9.65
C ILE A 69 9.65 16.74 -9.67
N PRO A 70 10.35 16.99 -10.78
CA PRO A 70 11.19 18.17 -10.91
C PRO A 70 10.30 19.42 -10.79
N SER A 71 10.62 20.29 -9.82
CA SER A 71 10.01 21.62 -9.62
C SER A 71 8.59 21.65 -9.03
N SER A 72 8.08 20.59 -8.37
CA SER A 72 6.83 20.71 -7.60
C SER A 72 7.07 20.93 -6.10
N SER A 73 6.11 21.56 -5.43
CA SER A 73 6.06 21.70 -3.98
C SER A 73 5.66 20.41 -3.25
N VAL A 74 5.31 19.35 -3.99
CA VAL A 74 4.84 18.07 -3.43
C VAL A 74 6.02 17.12 -3.33
N GLU A 75 6.58 16.99 -2.12
CA GLU A 75 7.60 15.99 -1.81
C GLU A 75 6.98 14.59 -1.59
N GLY A 76 7.66 13.55 -2.07
CA GLY A 76 7.32 12.16 -1.75
C GLY A 76 5.98 11.67 -2.32
N CYS A 77 5.59 12.14 -3.50
CA CYS A 77 4.35 11.68 -4.13
C CYS A 77 4.45 10.19 -4.49
N PRO A 78 3.56 9.31 -3.98
CA PRO A 78 3.62 7.87 -4.27
C PRO A 78 3.41 7.57 -5.76
N TYR A 79 4.11 6.56 -6.27
CA TYR A 79 4.00 6.09 -7.66
C TYR A 79 2.60 5.59 -8.01
N PHE A 80 1.93 4.96 -7.04
CA PHE A 80 0.54 4.51 -7.17
C PHE A 80 -0.39 5.41 -6.34
N ARG A 81 -1.47 5.89 -6.96
CA ARG A 81 -2.57 6.56 -6.25
C ARG A 81 -3.92 6.05 -6.68
N ALA A 82 -4.88 6.08 -5.76
CA ALA A 82 -6.26 5.73 -6.07
C ALA A 82 -7.01 6.98 -6.55
N CYS A 83 -7.78 6.84 -7.63
CA CYS A 83 -8.72 7.87 -8.08
C CYS A 83 -9.61 8.32 -6.90
N PRO A 84 -9.79 9.63 -6.66
CA PRO A 84 -10.60 10.13 -5.55
C PRO A 84 -12.07 9.71 -5.66
N SER A 85 -12.57 9.56 -6.89
CA SER A 85 -13.95 9.14 -7.17
C SER A 85 -14.13 7.61 -7.09
N CYS A 86 -13.61 6.86 -8.07
CA CYS A 86 -13.90 5.43 -8.19
C CYS A 86 -12.89 4.48 -7.52
N LYS A 87 -11.82 5.02 -6.93
CA LYS A 87 -10.73 4.26 -6.27
C LYS A 87 -9.93 3.32 -7.20
N MET A 88 -10.04 3.47 -8.52
CA MET A 88 -9.13 2.82 -9.47
C MET A 88 -7.69 3.22 -9.18
N LEU A 89 -6.75 2.26 -9.23
CA LEU A 89 -5.33 2.51 -9.04
C LEU A 89 -4.73 3.09 -10.32
N LEU A 90 -4.02 4.19 -10.21
CA LEU A 90 -3.45 4.97 -11.30
C LEU A 90 -1.97 5.27 -11.00
N THR A 91 -1.22 5.53 -12.07
CA THR A 91 0.20 5.90 -12.03
C THR A 91 0.43 7.13 -12.89
N HIS A 92 1.44 7.91 -12.57
CA HIS A 92 1.92 9.04 -13.37
C HIS A 92 3.43 8.96 -13.47
N THR A 93 4.02 9.41 -14.58
CA THR A 93 5.47 9.28 -14.81
C THR A 93 6.30 10.39 -14.15
N GLY A 94 5.64 11.40 -13.58
CA GLY A 94 6.27 12.66 -13.15
C GLY A 94 6.51 13.65 -14.31
N MET A 95 6.28 13.24 -15.56
CA MET A 95 6.48 14.08 -16.74
C MET A 95 5.14 14.62 -17.28
N GLY A 96 5.13 15.90 -17.66
CA GLY A 96 3.96 16.54 -18.28
C GLY A 96 2.97 17.12 -17.25
N CYS A 97 1.70 17.19 -17.64
CA CYS A 97 0.64 17.78 -16.82
C CYS A 97 0.36 16.92 -15.59
N PRO A 98 0.26 17.50 -14.37
CA PRO A 98 -0.11 16.76 -13.18
C PRO A 98 -1.59 16.34 -13.19
N ASN A 99 -2.45 17.03 -13.93
CA ASN A 99 -3.85 16.66 -14.10
C ASN A 99 -3.97 15.45 -15.03
N ILE A 100 -4.69 14.44 -14.55
CA ILE A 100 -5.01 13.22 -15.30
C ILE A 100 -6.53 12.99 -15.31
N ILE A 101 -6.99 12.28 -16.34
CA ILE A 101 -8.36 11.81 -16.44
C ILE A 101 -8.39 10.33 -16.04
N CYS A 102 -9.26 9.98 -15.09
CA CYS A 102 -9.44 8.59 -14.71
C CYS A 102 -10.06 7.80 -15.88
N PRO A 103 -9.42 6.73 -16.40
CA PRO A 103 -9.96 5.97 -17.53
C PRO A 103 -11.23 5.16 -17.21
N GLN A 104 -11.62 5.06 -15.92
CA GLN A 104 -12.81 4.31 -15.50
C GLN A 104 -14.04 5.19 -15.32
N CYS A 105 -13.86 6.39 -14.76
CA CYS A 105 -14.97 7.25 -14.37
C CYS A 105 -14.87 8.67 -14.92
N GLU A 106 -13.87 8.92 -15.77
CA GLU A 106 -13.65 10.17 -16.50
C GLU A 106 -13.44 11.41 -15.63
N THR A 107 -13.32 11.24 -14.32
CA THR A 107 -13.00 12.33 -13.39
C THR A 107 -11.59 12.84 -13.67
N GLU A 108 -11.46 14.11 -13.97
CA GLU A 108 -10.21 14.84 -14.05
C GLU A 108 -9.77 15.34 -12.67
N PHE A 109 -8.50 15.16 -12.33
CA PHE A 109 -7.92 15.65 -11.08
C PHE A 109 -6.40 15.69 -11.16
N CYS A 110 -5.76 16.53 -10.35
CA CYS A 110 -4.32 16.55 -10.16
C CYS A 110 -3.85 15.28 -9.43
N PHE A 111 -2.95 14.52 -10.05
CA PHE A 111 -2.40 13.30 -9.46
C PHE A 111 -1.65 13.57 -8.16
N TYR A 112 -0.98 14.72 -8.04
CA TYR A 112 -0.11 15.04 -6.89
C TYR A 112 -0.91 15.41 -5.65
N CYS A 113 -1.89 16.32 -5.78
CA CYS A 113 -2.67 16.82 -4.64
C CYS A 113 -4.05 16.16 -4.49
N LEU A 114 -4.54 15.44 -5.51
CA LEU A 114 -5.86 14.80 -5.57
C LEU A 114 -7.06 15.77 -5.61
N ASN A 115 -6.84 17.04 -5.93
CA ASN A 115 -7.89 18.05 -6.15
C ASN A 115 -8.17 18.23 -7.66
N GLU A 116 -9.23 18.97 -7.99
CA GLU A 116 -9.62 19.28 -9.38
C GLU A 116 -8.52 20.06 -10.12
N GLU A 117 -7.84 20.99 -9.45
CA GLU A 117 -6.75 21.81 -10.02
C GLU A 117 -5.51 21.78 -9.11
N CYS A 118 -4.33 21.98 -9.71
CA CYS A 118 -3.03 21.96 -9.04
C CYS A 118 -2.56 23.35 -8.61
#